data_AF-A0A9P3NJC0-F1
#
_entry.id   AF-A0A9P3NJC0-F1
#
_cell.length_a   1.000
_cell.length_b   1.000
_cell.length_c   1.000
_cell.angle_alpha   90.00
_cell.angle_beta   90.00
_cell.angle_gamma   90.00
#
_symmetry.space_group_name_H-M   'P 1'
#
loop_
_entity.id
_entity.type
_entity.pdbx_description
1 polymer ?
#
loop_
_entity_poly.entity_id
_entity_poly.type
_entity_poly.pdbx_seq_one_letter_code
_entity_poly.pdbx_strand_id
1 'polypeptide(L)' 'MILLCQEPRLEGRAKHIQLQYFLVRELQQRRQAHVVHLASGANTADIFTKALAPQDHQRHYVQLGLVPVASHLLGP' A
#
# COMPACT_ATOMS: atom_id res chain seq x y z
N MET A 1 18.92 3.09 -8.54
CA MET A 1 17.55 3.15 -9.13
C MET A 1 17.53 3.66 -10.59
N ILE A 2 18.24 4.74 -10.95
CA ILE A 2 18.15 5.36 -12.30
C ILE A 2 18.63 4.44 -13.45
N LEU A 3 19.66 3.62 -13.26
CA LEU A 3 20.21 2.76 -14.33
C LEU A 3 19.22 1.71 -14.87
N LEU A 4 18.38 1.12 -14.01
CA LEU A 4 17.45 0.06 -14.41
C LEU A 4 16.27 0.58 -15.26
N CYS A 5 15.84 1.81 -15.03
CA CYS A 5 14.78 2.43 -15.82
C CYS A 5 15.19 2.69 -17.27
N GLN A 6 16.49 2.83 -17.53
CA GLN A 6 17.02 3.17 -18.85
C GLN A 6 17.46 1.95 -19.66
N GLU A 7 17.37 0.73 -19.12
CA GLU A 7 17.65 -0.47 -19.90
C GLU A 7 16.63 -0.62 -21.04
N PRO A 8 17.07 -0.61 -22.32
CA PRO A 8 16.18 -0.70 -23.47
C PRO A 8 15.54 -2.07 -23.62
N ARG A 9 16.09 -3.11 -22.97
CA ARG A 9 15.62 -4.51 -23.06
C ARG A 9 14.37 -4.78 -22.22
N LEU A 10 14.01 -3.84 -21.35
CA LEU A 10 12.86 -3.97 -20.46
C LEU A 10 11.75 -3.12 -21.06
N GLU A 11 10.74 -3.71 -21.69
CA GLU A 11 9.60 -2.94 -22.20
C GLU A 11 8.48 -2.85 -21.15
N GLY A 12 7.91 -1.66 -20.99
CA GLY A 12 6.66 -1.41 -20.25
C GLY A 12 6.53 -2.12 -18.88
N ARG A 13 5.61 -3.10 -18.81
CA ARG A 13 5.22 -3.81 -17.57
C ARG A 13 6.40 -4.50 -16.87
N ALA A 14 7.39 -4.97 -17.62
CA ALA A 14 8.58 -5.60 -17.03
C ALA A 14 9.40 -4.60 -16.21
N LYS A 15 9.51 -3.34 -16.67
CA LYS A 15 10.16 -2.26 -15.91
C LYS A 15 9.47 -2.01 -14.58
N HIS A 16 8.13 -1.99 -14.56
CA HIS A 16 7.36 -1.75 -13.33
C HIS A 16 7.61 -2.85 -12.29
N ILE A 17 7.59 -4.12 -12.70
CA ILE A 17 7.82 -5.25 -11.80
C ILE A 17 9.26 -5.24 -11.27
N GLN A 18 10.26 -5.06 -12.15
CA GLN A 18 11.65 -5.04 -11.73
C GLN A 18 11.95 -3.86 -10.81
N LEU A 19 11.45 -2.66 -11.11
CA LEU A 19 11.65 -1.49 -10.28
C LEU A 19 11.06 -1.70 -8.87
N GLN A 20 9.84 -2.21 -8.77
CA GLN A 20 9.23 -2.54 -7.48
C GLN A 20 10.04 -3.60 -6.71
N TYR A 21 10.50 -4.64 -7.40
CA TYR A 21 11.31 -5.69 -6.79
C TYR A 21 12.65 -5.17 -6.24
N PHE A 22 13.37 -4.37 -7.04
CA PHE A 22 14.65 -3.79 -6.59
C PHE A 22 14.45 -2.82 -5.43
N LEU A 23 13.41 -1.98 -5.47
CA LEU A 23 13.09 -1.06 -4.38
C LEU A 23 12.79 -1.82 -3.07
N VAL A 24 11.92 -2.82 -3.13
CA VAL A 24 11.55 -3.62 -1.94
C VAL A 24 12.77 -4.34 -1.36
N ARG A 25 13.62 -4.91 -2.21
CA ARG A 25 14.87 -5.56 -1.77
C ARG A 25 15.85 -4.57 -1.15
N GLU A 26 16.02 -3.40 -1.74
CA GLU A 26 16.90 -2.36 -1.21
C GLU A 26 16.43 -1.89 0.18
N LEU A 27 15.13 -1.65 0.35
CA LEU A 27 14.55 -1.28 1.65
C LEU A 27 14.75 -2.38 2.70
N GLN A 28 14.62 -3.65 2.31
CA GLN A 28 14.84 -4.78 3.20
C GLN A 28 16.33 -4.94 3.59
N GLN A 29 17.25 -4.79 2.64
CA GLN A 29 18.70 -4.85 2.90
C GLN A 29 19.15 -3.71 3.82
N ARG A 30 18.58 -2.51 3.65
CA ARG A 30 18.82 -1.36 4.52
C ARG A 30 18.10 -1.46 5.88
N ARG A 31 17.33 -2.54 6.12
CA ARG A 31 16.47 -2.75 7.30
C ARG A 31 15.49 -1.61 7.54
N GLN A 32 15.10 -0.91 6.48
CA GLN A 32 14.11 0.17 6.54
C GLN A 32 12.68 -0.36 6.46
N ALA A 33 12.50 -1.56 5.90
CA ALA A 33 11.22 -2.24 5.84
C ALA A 33 11.39 -3.76 5.93
N HIS A 34 10.34 -4.46 6.41
CA HIS A 34 10.24 -5.91 6.34
C HIS A 34 8.99 -6.29 5.55
N VAL A 35 9.15 -7.14 4.55
CA VAL A 35 8.02 -7.68 3.78
C VAL A 35 7.37 -8.82 4.55
N VAL A 36 6.08 -8.72 4.83
CA VAL A 36 5.29 -9.78 5.48
C VAL A 36 4.05 -10.04 4.64
N HIS A 37 3.70 -11.30 4.48
CA HIS A 37 2.44 -11.67 3.84
C HIS A 37 1.28 -11.50 4.82
N LEU A 38 0.24 -10.77 4.41
CA LEU A 38 -1.00 -10.64 5.15
C LEU A 38 -2.11 -11.42 4.44
N ALA A 39 -2.97 -12.08 5.21
CA ALA A 39 -4.15 -12.75 4.65
C ALA A 39 -5.07 -11.73 3.96
N SER A 40 -5.79 -12.17 2.93
CA SER A 40 -6.79 -11.34 2.24
C SER A 40 -7.85 -10.87 3.25
N GLY A 41 -8.17 -9.57 3.24
CA GLY A 41 -9.09 -8.96 4.20
C GLY A 41 -8.50 -8.68 5.60
N ALA A 42 -7.20 -8.93 5.80
CA ALA A 42 -6.47 -8.45 6.99
C ALA A 42 -5.63 -7.20 6.69
N ASN A 43 -5.47 -6.83 5.42
CA ASN A 43 -4.70 -5.67 5.00
C ASN A 43 -5.56 -4.40 5.03
N THR A 44 -5.37 -3.56 6.05
CA THR A 44 -6.12 -2.30 6.19
C THR A 44 -5.95 -1.35 5.00
N ALA A 45 -4.85 -1.44 4.25
CA ALA A 45 -4.62 -0.65 3.04
C ALA A 45 -5.56 -1.01 1.87
N ASP A 46 -6.28 -2.14 1.97
CA ASP A 46 -7.26 -2.55 0.95
C ASP A 46 -8.36 -1.49 0.74
N ILE A 47 -8.67 -0.70 1.78
CA ILE A 47 -9.63 0.41 1.72
C ILE A 47 -9.31 1.45 0.62
N PHE A 48 -8.03 1.61 0.28
CA PHE A 48 -7.57 2.60 -0.71
C PHE A 48 -7.43 2.04 -2.12
N THR A 49 -7.50 0.72 -2.28
CA THR A 49 -7.13 0.04 -3.54
C THR A 49 -8.23 -0.86 -4.10
N LYS A 50 -9.22 -1.22 -3.29
CA LYS A 50 -10.30 -2.15 -3.64
C LYS A 50 -11.66 -1.55 -3.37
N ALA A 51 -12.64 -1.95 -4.17
CA ALA A 51 -14.06 -1.72 -3.89
C ALA A 51 -14.54 -2.78 -2.90
N LEU A 52 -14.39 -2.50 -1.60
CA LEU A 52 -14.77 -3.43 -0.53
C LEU A 52 -16.27 -3.41 -0.26
N ALA A 53 -16.81 -4.55 0.21
CA ALA A 53 -18.15 -4.57 0.77
C ALA A 53 -18.23 -3.66 2.01
N PRO A 54 -19.40 -3.07 2.33
CA PRO A 54 -19.53 -2.12 3.44
C PRO A 54 -19.02 -2.65 4.79
N GLN A 55 -19.20 -3.95 5.05
CA GLN A 55 -18.76 -4.59 6.29
C GLN A 55 -17.23 -4.65 6.39
N ASP A 56 -16.54 -5.03 5.31
CA ASP A 56 -15.08 -5.10 5.25
C ASP A 56 -14.47 -3.70 5.29
N HIS A 57 -15.09 -2.75 4.60
CA HIS A 57 -14.71 -1.33 4.67
C HIS A 57 -14.80 -0.81 6.11
N GLN A 58 -15.92 -1.04 6.80
CA GLN A 58 -16.10 -0.59 8.18
C GLN A 58 -15.09 -1.23 9.14
N ARG A 59 -14.80 -2.52 8.96
CA ARG A 59 -13.77 -3.22 9.74
C ARG A 59 -12.40 -2.56 9.58
N HIS A 60 -11.99 -2.29 8.34
CA HIS A 60 -10.71 -1.63 8.08
C HIS A 60 -10.68 -0.16 8.51
N TYR A 61 -11.81 0.55 8.38
CA TYR A 61 -11.95 1.93 8.86
C TYR A 61 -11.66 2.04 10.36
N VAL A 62 -12.23 1.13 11.17
CA VAL A 62 -11.97 1.07 12.62
C VAL A 62 -10.53 0.65 12.91
N GLN A 63 -9.97 -0.31 12.18
CA GLN A 63 -8.56 -0.72 12.34
C GLN A 63 -7.56 0.39 12.03
N LEU A 64 -7.92 1.31 11.14
CA LEU A 64 -7.11 2.48 10.83
C LEU A 64 -7.15 3.54 11.95
N GLY A 65 -7.99 3.35 12.97
CA GLY A 65 -8.17 4.29 14.07
C GLY A 65 -8.99 5.52 13.69
N LEU A 66 -9.70 5.48 12.56
CA LEU A 66 -10.58 6.57 12.17
C LEU A 66 -11.82 6.57 13.08
N VAL A 67 -12.11 7.74 13.63
CA VAL A 67 -13.30 7.99 14.43
C VAL A 67 -14.20 8.98 13.70
N PRO A 68 -15.53 8.86 13.83
CA PRO A 68 -16.44 9.89 13.36
C PRO A 68 -16.03 11.22 14.00
N VAL A 69 -15.82 12.23 13.17
CA VAL A 69 -15.61 13.59 13.69
C VAL A 69 -16.87 13.95 14.46
N ALA A 70 -16.70 14.23 15.75
CA ALA A 70 -17.80 14.67 16.57
C ALA A 70 -18.33 15.98 15.99
N SER A 71 -19.65 16.08 15.81
CA SER A 71 -20.31 17.20 15.13
C SER A 71 -20.07 18.56 15.79
N HIS A 72 -19.51 18.60 16.99
CA HIS A 72 -19.09 19.83 17.68
C HIS A 72 -17.67 20.32 17.31
N LEU A 73 -16.87 19.49 16.62
CA LEU A 73 -15.55 19.84 16.08
C LEU A 73 -15.62 20.28 14.61
N LEU A 74 -16.72 19.94 13.92
CA LEU A 74 -17.12 20.61 12.70
C LEU A 74 -17.73 21.93 13.16
N GLY A 75 -17.03 23.04 12.91
CA GLY A 75 -17.53 24.38 13.23
C GLY A 75 -18.92 24.65 12.62
N PRO A 76 -19.58 25.76 13.02
CA PRO A 76 -20.94 26.10 12.60
C PRO A 76 -21.09 26.18 11.08
#